data_AF-C1DUR7-F1
#
_entry.id   AF-C1DUR7-F1
#
_cell.length_a   1.000
_cell.length_b   1.000
_cell.length_c   1.000
_cell.angle_alpha   90.00
_cell.angle_beta   90.00
_cell.angle_gamma   90.00
#
_symmetry.space_group_name_H-M   'P 1'
#
loop_
_entity.id
_entity.type
_entity.pdbx_description
1 polymer ?
#
loop_
_entity_poly.entity_id
_entity_poly.type
_entity_poly.pdbx_seq_one_letter_code
_entity_poly.pdbx_strand_id
1 'polypeptide(L)'
;MVDSNIIVIPLMNSVLNSFFKIPTQTENTYKVLFNVCEKYGLLPKDALILASCIEHKIDNLITFDKDFSKLNLKENINIISTAEVFQKTINDSV
;
A
#
# COMPACT_ATOMS: atom_id res chain seq x y z
N MET A 1 -14.99 1.18 -17.38
CA MET A 1 -13.55 1.27 -17.71
C MET A 1 -13.23 2.74 -17.79
N VAL A 2 -12.47 3.27 -16.83
CA VAL A 2 -11.97 4.65 -16.95
C VAL A 2 -10.68 4.53 -17.76
N ASP A 3 -10.75 4.89 -19.04
CA ASP A 3 -9.56 5.23 -19.82
C ASP A 3 -8.99 6.53 -19.26
N SER A 4 -8.32 6.43 -18.12
CA SER A 4 -7.43 7.47 -17.66
C SER A 4 -6.19 7.38 -18.53
N ASN A 5 -6.26 7.95 -19.73
CA ASN A 5 -5.07 8.42 -20.45
C ASN A 5 -4.42 9.53 -19.60
N ILE A 6 -3.84 9.15 -18.46
CA ILE A 6 -2.78 9.91 -17.85
C ILE A 6 -1.72 9.91 -18.93
N ILE A 7 -1.48 11.07 -19.55
CA ILE A 7 -0.28 11.29 -20.34
C ILE A 7 0.85 11.24 -19.32
N VAL A 8 1.27 10.03 -18.95
CA VAL A 8 2.52 9.83 -18.28
C VAL A 8 3.54 10.17 -19.35
N ILE A 9 4.16 11.34 -19.22
CA ILE A 9 5.29 11.72 -20.08
C ILE A 9 6.21 10.49 -20.15
N PRO A 10 6.58 9.97 -21.33
CA PRO A 10 7.31 8.69 -21.44
C PRO A 10 8.54 8.61 -20.51
N LEU A 11 9.20 9.75 -20.27
CA LEU A 11 10.27 9.90 -19.29
C LEU A 11 9.81 9.58 -17.85
N MET A 12 8.67 10.10 -17.40
CA MET A 12 8.11 9.82 -16.08
C MET A 12 7.80 8.32 -15.92
N ASN A 13 7.25 7.67 -16.95
CA ASN A 13 7.00 6.23 -16.90
C ASN A 13 8.31 5.45 -16.77
N SER A 14 9.33 5.83 -17.55
CA SER A 14 10.64 5.19 -17.51
C SER A 14 11.32 5.35 -16.14
N VAL A 15 11.25 6.54 -15.55
CA VAL A 15 11.81 6.80 -14.20
C VAL A 15 11.08 5.97 -13.16
N LEU A 16 9.74 6.01 -13.13
CA LEU A 16 8.96 5.27 -12.14
C LEU A 16 9.22 3.77 -12.20
N ASN A 17 9.23 3.17 -13.40
CA ASN A 17 9.47 1.74 -13.55
C ASN A 17 10.93 1.31 -13.29
N SER A 18 11.87 2.26 -13.25
CA SER A 18 13.27 1.99 -12.91
C SER A 18 13.50 1.90 -11.39
N PHE A 19 12.71 2.62 -10.60
CA PHE A 19 12.86 2.69 -9.13
C PHE A 19 11.77 1.94 -8.38
N PHE A 20 10.58 1.81 -8.97
CA PHE A 20 9.39 1.32 -8.29
C PHE A 20 8.69 0.23 -9.12
N LYS A 21 8.10 -0.72 -8.40
CA LYS A 21 7.15 -1.66 -8.97
C LYS A 21 5.74 -1.14 -8.69
N ILE A 22 4.98 -0.85 -9.74
CA ILE A 22 3.58 -0.49 -9.61
C ILE A 22 2.78 -1.79 -9.45
N PRO A 23 2.14 -2.05 -8.30
CA PRO A 23 1.35 -3.26 -8.12
C PRO A 23 0.13 -3.22 -9.04
N THR A 24 -0.12 -4.32 -9.74
CA THR A 24 -1.35 -4.50 -10.51
C THR A 24 -2.49 -4.89 -9.59
N GLN A 25 -3.69 -4.43 -9.93
CA GLN A 25 -4.93 -4.79 -9.24
C GLN A 25 -5.57 -5.96 -9.98
N THR A 26 -5.91 -7.01 -9.24
CA THR A 26 -6.61 -8.20 -9.72
C THR A 26 -8.02 -8.22 -9.15
N GLU A 27 -8.85 -9.14 -9.63
CA GLU A 27 -10.15 -9.41 -9.01
C GLU A 27 -10.01 -9.78 -7.52
N ASN A 28 -8.92 -10.45 -7.14
CA ASN A 28 -8.63 -10.77 -5.75
C ASN A 28 -8.33 -9.51 -4.93
N THR A 29 -7.62 -8.52 -5.49
CA THR A 29 -7.40 -7.22 -4.82
C THR A 29 -8.74 -6.59 -4.41
N TYR A 30 -9.72 -6.59 -5.32
CA TYR A 30 -11.03 -6.01 -5.05
C TYR A 30 -11.83 -6.81 -4.01
N LYS A 31 -11.74 -8.15 -4.02
CA LYS A 31 -12.36 -9.00 -2.98
C LYS A 31 -11.79 -8.68 -1.60
N VAL A 32 -10.47 -8.56 -1.48
CA VAL A 32 -9.81 -8.20 -0.23
C VAL A 32 -10.16 -6.77 0.18
N LEU A 33 -10.24 -5.84 -0.77
CA LEU A 33 -10.62 -4.44 -0.52
C LEU A 33 -11.96 -4.33 0.19
N PHE A 34 -13.00 -5.01 -0.30
CA PHE A 34 -14.32 -4.94 0.34
C PHE A 34 -14.28 -5.47 1.78
N ASN A 35 -13.58 -6.58 2.00
CA ASN A 35 -13.40 -7.12 3.35
C ASN A 35 -12.65 -6.15 4.28
N VAL A 36 -11.63 -5.47 3.78
CA VAL A 36 -10.86 -4.46 4.53
C VAL A 36 -11.71 -3.24 4.86
N CYS A 37 -12.49 -2.73 3.90
CA CYS A 37 -13.44 -1.63 4.13
C CYS A 37 -14.40 -1.97 5.26
N GLU A 38 -15.04 -3.14 5.20
CA GLU A 38 -16.04 -3.56 6.20
C GLU A 38 -15.41 -3.81 7.57
N LYS A 39 -14.28 -4.50 7.61
CA LYS A 39 -13.62 -4.92 8.86
C LYS A 39 -13.01 -3.75 9.63
N TYR A 40 -12.45 -2.78 8.93
CA TYR A 40 -11.69 -1.69 9.55
C TYR A 40 -12.33 -0.30 9.38
N GLY A 41 -13.47 -0.20 8.67
CA GLY A 41 -14.16 1.07 8.44
C GLY A 41 -13.38 2.05 7.56
N LEU A 42 -12.47 1.53 6.74
CA LEU A 42 -11.60 2.34 5.88
C LEU A 42 -12.33 2.87 4.65
N LEU A 43 -11.94 4.06 4.21
CA LEU A 43 -12.35 4.57 2.90
C LEU A 43 -11.76 3.68 1.79
N PRO A 44 -12.43 3.55 0.63
CA PRO A 44 -11.97 2.66 -0.45
C PRO A 44 -10.52 2.88 -0.89
N LYS A 45 -10.02 4.13 -0.85
CA LYS A 45 -8.63 4.45 -1.18
C LYS A 45 -7.62 3.79 -0.23
N ASP A 46 -7.91 3.83 1.07
CA ASP A 46 -7.00 3.36 2.12
C ASP A 46 -7.09 1.84 2.22
N ALA A 47 -8.31 1.31 2.06
CA ALA A 47 -8.55 -0.12 1.94
C ALA A 47 -7.86 -0.74 0.72
N LEU A 48 -7.79 -0.05 -0.41
CA LEU A 48 -7.09 -0.52 -1.61
C LEU A 48 -5.58 -0.64 -1.40
N ILE A 49 -4.97 0.32 -0.70
CA ILE A 49 -3.55 0.25 -0.33
C ILE A 49 -3.30 -0.99 0.52
N LEU A 50 -4.11 -1.19 1.57
CA LEU A 50 -3.95 -2.33 2.47
C LEU A 50 -4.23 -3.66 1.78
N ALA A 51 -5.28 -3.75 0.96
CA ALA A 51 -5.61 -4.94 0.17
C ALA A 51 -4.47 -5.31 -0.79
N SER A 52 -3.83 -4.31 -1.40
CA SER A 52 -2.64 -4.52 -2.23
C SER A 52 -1.48 -5.07 -1.41
N CYS A 53 -1.22 -4.53 -0.20
CA CYS A 53 -0.20 -5.08 0.68
C CYS A 53 -0.47 -6.56 1.04
N ILE A 54 -1.71 -6.90 1.37
CA ILE A 54 -2.10 -8.27 1.74
C ILE A 54 -1.89 -9.24 0.56
N GLU A 55 -2.38 -8.88 -0.64
CA GLU A 55 -2.27 -9.76 -1.81
C GLU A 55 -0.83 -9.97 -2.26
N HIS A 56 -0.03 -8.90 -2.26
CA HIS A 56 1.37 -8.94 -2.68
C HIS A 56 2.32 -9.37 -1.55
N LYS A 57 1.80 -9.75 -0.38
CA LYS A 57 2.57 -10.16 0.81
C LYS A 57 3.61 -9.13 1.22
N ILE A 58 3.20 -7.87 1.27
CA ILE A 58 4.01 -6.75 1.72
C ILE A 58 3.74 -6.53 3.21
N ASP A 59 4.73 -6.85 4.03
CA ASP A 59 4.61 -6.82 5.50
C ASP A 59 4.89 -5.43 6.10
N ASN A 60 5.34 -4.46 5.31
CA ASN A 60 5.68 -3.12 5.78
C ASN A 60 5.04 -2.04 4.90
N LEU A 61 4.21 -1.19 5.51
CA LEU A 61 3.61 -0.02 4.86
C LEU A 61 4.23 1.25 5.42
N ILE A 62 5.03 1.93 4.60
CA ILE A 62 5.58 3.24 4.94
C ILE A 62 4.54 4.30 4.57
N THR A 63 4.05 5.06 5.54
CA THR A 63 3.06 6.12 5.30
C THR A 63 3.08 7.17 6.40
N PHE A 64 2.90 8.44 6.01
CA PHE A 64 2.64 9.54 6.93
C PHE A 64 1.15 9.76 7.20
N ASP A 65 0.28 8.98 6.55
CA ASP A 65 -1.16 9.05 6.77
C ASP A 65 -1.51 8.40 8.13
N LYS A 66 -1.99 9.25 9.05
CA LYS A 66 -2.31 8.87 10.42
C LYS A 66 -3.54 7.97 10.48
N ASP A 67 -4.36 7.88 9.44
CA ASP A 67 -5.52 7.00 9.42
C ASP A 67 -5.11 5.52 9.56
N PHE A 68 -3.91 5.16 9.11
CA PHE A 68 -3.36 3.80 9.29
C PHE A 68 -2.80 3.53 10.69
N SER A 69 -2.41 4.57 11.44
CA SER A 69 -1.79 4.41 12.77
C SER A 69 -2.74 3.83 13.83
N LYS A 70 -4.05 3.96 13.60
CA LYS A 70 -5.10 3.48 14.51
C LYS A 70 -5.62 2.09 14.16
N LEU A 71 -5.15 1.52 13.06
CA LEU A 71 -5.57 0.20 12.62
C LEU A 71 -4.89 -0.85 13.49
N ASN A 72 -5.67 -1.56 14.30
CA ASN A 72 -5.21 -2.79 14.94
C ASN A 72 -5.26 -3.92 13.90
N LEU A 73 -4.32 -3.88 12.96
CA LEU A 73 -4.23 -4.84 11.87
C LEU A 73 -3.89 -6.22 12.43
N LYS A 74 -4.80 -7.17 12.22
CA LYS A 74 -4.53 -8.60 12.48
C LYS A 74 -3.71 -9.23 11.36
N GLU A 75 -3.72 -8.61 10.19
CA GLU A 75 -2.78 -8.93 9.12
C GLU A 75 -1.41 -8.36 9.52
N ASN A 76 -0.33 -9.11 9.36
CA ASN A 76 1.05 -8.79 9.80
C ASN A 76 1.67 -7.60 9.02
N ILE A 77 0.96 -6.48 8.90
CA ILE A 77 1.43 -5.28 8.20
C ILE A 77 1.89 -4.27 9.25
N ASN A 78 3.20 -4.03 9.28
CA ASN A 78 3.83 -3.05 10.13
C ASN A 78 3.71 -1.66 9.49
N ILE A 79 3.14 -0.70 10.23
CA ILE A 79 3.06 0.69 9.79
C ILE A 79 4.34 1.42 10.19
N ILE A 80 5.05 1.98 9.20
CA ILE A 80 6.26 2.76 9.40
C ILE A 80 5.92 4.23 9.10
N SER A 81 5.82 5.04 10.15
CA SER A 81 5.34 6.43 10.04
C SER A 81 6.37 7.49 10.44
N THR A 82 7.54 7.07 10.94
CA THR A 82 8.63 7.99 11.30
C THR A 82 9.99 7.45 10.83
N ALA A 83 10.96 8.35 10.72
CA ALA A 83 12.33 7.99 10.39
C ALA A 83 12.95 7.07 11.46
N GLU A 84 12.63 7.26 12.74
CA GLU A 84 13.13 6.40 13.81
C GLU A 84 12.59 4.97 13.67
N VAL A 85 11.28 4.82 13.38
CA VAL A 85 10.67 3.50 13.15
C VAL A 85 11.30 2.83 11.92
N PHE A 86 11.49 3.58 10.85
CA PHE A 86 12.12 3.06 9.63
C PHE A 86 13.55 2.55 9.87
N GLN A 87 14.38 3.35 10.57
CA GLN A 87 15.75 2.95 10.92
C GLN A 87 15.76 1.69 11.77
N LYS A 88 14.85 1.59 12.75
CA LYS A 88 14.72 0.39 13.57
C LYS A 88 14.35 -0.83 12.73
N THR A 89 13.34 -0.74 11.88
CA THR A 89 12.89 -1.85 11.03
C THR A 89 14.00 -2.33 10.08
N ILE A 90 14.80 -1.42 9.52
CA ILE A 90 15.95 -1.80 8.67
C ILE A 90 17.02 -2.53 9.49
N ASN A 91 17.37 -2.01 10.67
CA ASN A 91 18.42 -2.61 11.49
C ASN A 91 18.02 -4.00 12.04
N ASP A 92 16.74 -4.23 12.30
CA ASP A 92 16.22 -5.52 12.76
C ASP A 92 16.13 -6.57 11.61
N SER A 93 16.29 -6.14 10.35
CA SER A 93 16.19 -6.99 9.16
C SER A 93 17.55 -7.47 8.60
N VAL A 94 18.66 -7.04 9.20
CA VAL A 94 20.06 -7.34 8.81
C VAL A 94 20.72 -8.19 9.89
#